data_AF-B0CG47-F1
#
_entry.id   AF-B0CG47-F1
#
_cell.length_a   1.000
_cell.length_b   1.000
_cell.length_c   1.000
_cell.angle_alpha   90.00
_cell.angle_beta   90.00
_cell.angle_gamma   90.00
#
_symmetry.space_group_name_H-M   'P 1'
#
loop_
_entity.id
_entity.type
_entity.pdbx_description
1 polymer ?
#
loop_
_entity_poly.entity_id
_entity_poly.type
_entity_poly.pdbx_seq_one_letter_code
_entity_poly.pdbx_strand_id
1 'polypeptide(L)'
;MNRVQPWQDLILEPPTVLGVDEFNENHLTIRLWIKTKPLKQWDVAREYRRRLKNAFDREGISNPLPHRTIQIESASELSNLNGRK
;
A
#
# COMPACT_ATOMS: atom_id res chain seq x y z
N MET A 1 -30.38 11.88 13.47
CA MET A 1 -30.05 11.01 12.32
C MET A 1 -29.20 11.82 11.35
N ASN A 2 -27.87 11.77 11.46
CA ASN A 2 -26.97 12.62 10.68
C ASN A 2 -26.87 12.04 9.26
N ARG A 3 -27.51 12.67 8.26
CA ARG A 3 -27.37 12.25 6.86
C ARG A 3 -25.93 12.53 6.46
N VAL A 4 -25.14 11.48 6.26
CA VAL A 4 -23.79 11.60 5.71
C VAL A 4 -23.94 12.27 4.35
N GLN A 5 -23.45 13.50 4.21
CA GLN A 5 -23.49 14.20 2.92
C GLN A 5 -22.78 13.35 1.86
N PRO A 6 -23.26 13.35 0.61
CA PRO A 6 -22.57 12.68 -0.48
C PRO A 6 -21.13 13.21 -0.56
N TRP A 7 -20.15 12.31 -0.53
CA TRP A 7 -18.73 12.68 -0.59
C TRP A 7 -18.39 13.46 -1.86
N GLN A 8 -19.15 13.28 -2.94
CA GLN A 8 -19.00 14.04 -4.18
C GLN A 8 -19.12 15.54 -3.93
N ASP A 9 -20.09 15.96 -3.10
CA ASP A 9 -20.34 17.37 -2.80
C ASP A 9 -19.26 17.98 -1.90
N LEU A 10 -18.38 17.16 -1.34
CA LEU A 10 -17.28 17.57 -0.47
C LEU A 10 -15.98 17.79 -1.26
N ILE A 11 -15.91 17.31 -2.50
CA ILE A 11 -14.74 17.45 -3.39
C ILE A 11 -14.93 18.70 -4.25
N LEU A 12 -13.92 19.57 -4.26
CA LEU A 12 -13.98 20.87 -4.94
C LEU A 12 -13.52 20.81 -6.40
N GLU A 13 -12.63 19.88 -6.71
CA GLU A 13 -12.09 19.68 -8.06
C GLU A 13 -11.76 18.20 -8.28
N PRO A 14 -11.70 17.72 -9.54
CA PRO A 14 -11.35 16.34 -9.83
C PRO A 14 -10.03 15.93 -9.14
N PRO A 15 -9.95 14.71 -8.56
CA PRO A 15 -8.71 14.20 -8.00
C PRO A 15 -7.58 14.18 -9.03
N THR A 16 -6.38 14.58 -8.61
CA THR A 16 -5.18 14.56 -9.45
C THR A 16 -4.26 13.44 -8.99
N VAL A 17 -3.96 12.50 -9.88
CA VAL A 17 -2.95 11.47 -9.64
C VAL A 17 -1.59 12.02 -10.07
N LEU A 18 -0.66 12.12 -9.13
CA LEU A 18 0.69 12.64 -9.39
C LEU A 18 1.64 11.56 -9.93
N GLY A 19 1.28 10.29 -9.75
CA GLY A 19 2.03 9.14 -10.24
C GLY A 19 2.83 8.44 -9.14
N VAL A 20 3.86 7.72 -9.56
CA VAL A 20 4.78 7.02 -8.64
C VAL A 20 5.62 8.06 -7.90
N ASP A 21 5.60 7.95 -6.58
CA ASP A 21 6.25 8.86 -5.66
C ASP A 21 7.56 8.26 -5.15
N GLU A 22 7.52 6.99 -4.73
CA GLU A 22 8.66 6.29 -4.14
C GLU A 22 8.65 4.80 -4.53
N PHE A 23 9.85 4.25 -4.69
CA PHE A 23 10.09 2.82 -4.79
C PHE A 23 10.63 2.33 -3.45
N ASN A 24 9.89 1.43 -2.79
CA ASN A 24 10.29 0.78 -1.55
C ASN A 24 10.65 -0.68 -1.82
N GLU A 25 11.30 -1.35 -0.86
CA GLU A 25 11.78 -2.73 -1.00
C GLU A 25 10.69 -3.69 -1.50
N ASN A 26 9.47 -3.54 -0.99
CA ASN A 26 8.36 -4.48 -1.23
C ASN A 26 7.11 -3.81 -1.82
N HIS A 27 7.15 -2.52 -2.13
CA HIS A 27 5.99 -1.79 -2.65
C HIS A 27 6.38 -0.51 -3.39
N LEU A 28 5.43 0.07 -4.11
CA LEU A 28 5.54 1.39 -4.71
C LEU A 28 4.48 2.31 -4.11
N THR A 29 4.84 3.57 -3.89
CA THR A 29 3.91 4.58 -3.39
C THR A 29 3.36 5.38 -4.57
N ILE A 30 2.04 5.45 -4.72
CA ILE A 30 1.37 6.35 -5.68
C ILE A 30 0.78 7.53 -4.92
N ARG A 31 1.13 8.75 -5.34
CA ARG A 31 0.64 9.98 -4.72
C ARG A 31 -0.55 10.56 -5.50
N LEU A 32 -1.52 11.08 -4.76
CA LEU A 32 -2.69 11.75 -5.31
C LEU A 32 -3.14 12.92 -4.42
N TRP A 33 -3.79 13.90 -5.03
CA TRP A 33 -4.40 15.03 -4.33
C TRP A 33 -5.91 15.07 -4.54
N ILE A 34 -6.63 15.34 -3.46
CA ILE A 34 -8.07 15.59 -3.48
C ILE A 34 -8.31 16.88 -2.71
N LYS A 35 -8.78 17.91 -3.40
CA LYS A 35 -9.16 19.17 -2.75
C LYS A 35 -10.58 19.04 -2.22
N THR A 36 -10.75 19.38 -0.95
CA THR A 36 -12.02 19.18 -0.24
C THR A 36 -12.49 20.45 0.44
N LYS A 37 -13.78 20.50 0.81
CA LYS A 37 -14.31 21.53 1.71
C LYS A 37 -13.56 21.51 3.04
N PRO A 38 -13.40 22.66 3.72
CA PRO A 38 -12.76 22.72 5.03
C PRO A 38 -13.35 21.70 6.01
N LEU A 39 -12.47 21.02 6.77
CA LEU A 39 -12.82 19.99 7.76
C LEU A 39 -13.43 18.70 7.17
N LYS A 40 -13.47 18.52 5.85
CA LYS A 40 -14.01 17.33 5.17
C LYS A 40 -12.95 16.37 4.63
N GLN A 41 -11.67 16.69 4.83
CA GLN A 41 -10.56 15.88 4.36
C GLN A 41 -10.63 14.43 4.86
N TRP A 42 -11.03 14.20 6.10
CA TRP A 42 -11.09 12.86 6.69
C TRP A 42 -12.26 12.04 6.15
N ASP A 43 -13.41 12.67 5.94
CA ASP A 43 -14.61 12.02 5.39
C ASP A 43 -14.34 11.54 3.96
N VAL A 44 -13.81 12.43 3.13
CA VAL A 44 -13.44 12.13 1.74
C VAL A 44 -12.32 11.09 1.68
N ALA A 45 -11.28 11.22 2.51
CA ALA A 45 -10.17 10.28 2.49
C ALA A 45 -10.56 8.87 2.96
N ARG A 46 -11.53 8.73 3.87
CA ARG A 46 -12.06 7.43 4.29
C ARG A 46 -12.85 6.77 3.17
N GLU A 47 -13.74 7.54 2.53
CA GLU A 47 -14.55 7.02 1.42
C GLU A 47 -13.69 6.66 0.20
N TYR A 48 -12.66 7.47 -0.10
CA TYR A 48 -11.67 7.14 -1.11
C TYR A 48 -10.96 5.81 -0.82
N ARG A 49 -10.42 5.62 0.40
CA ARG A 49 -9.74 4.37 0.77
C ARG A 49 -10.66 3.14 0.69
N ARG A 50 -11.92 3.29 1.10
CA ARG A 50 -12.93 2.23 0.99
C ARG A 50 -13.15 1.82 -0.47
N ARG A 51 -13.29 2.79 -1.38
CA ARG A 51 -13.45 2.55 -2.82
C ARG A 51 -12.21 1.94 -3.43
N LEU A 52 -11.03 2.44 -3.05
CA LEU A 52 -9.74 1.93 -3.51
C LEU A 52 -9.57 0.46 -3.12
N LYS A 53 -9.86 0.10 -1.86
CA LYS A 53 -9.79 -1.28 -1.39
C LYS A 53 -10.73 -2.19 -2.19
N ASN A 54 -11.99 -1.80 -2.37
CA ASN A 54 -12.95 -2.59 -3.14
C ASN A 54 -12.55 -2.73 -4.61
N ALA A 55 -11.91 -1.70 -5.20
CA ALA A 55 -11.38 -1.78 -6.55
C ALA A 55 -10.20 -2.76 -6.61
N PHE A 56 -9.25 -2.64 -5.69
CA PHE A 56 -8.09 -3.53 -5.62
C PHE A 56 -8.49 -4.99 -5.45
N ASP A 57 -9.47 -5.28 -4.58
CA ASP A 57 -9.98 -6.64 -4.39
C ASP A 57 -10.60 -7.21 -5.67
N ARG A 58 -11.34 -6.39 -6.42
CA ARG A 58 -11.96 -6.80 -7.69
C ARG A 58 -10.92 -7.07 -8.77
N GLU A 59 -9.86 -6.25 -8.83
CA GLU A 59 -8.77 -6.42 -9.80
C GLU A 59 -7.70 -7.43 -9.34
N GLY A 60 -7.87 -8.07 -8.18
CA GLY A 60 -6.90 -9.05 -7.63
C GLY A 60 -5.58 -8.43 -7.13
N ILE A 61 -5.56 -7.11 -6.89
CA ILE A 61 -4.40 -6.40 -6.36
C ILE A 61 -4.36 -6.59 -4.83
N SER A 62 -3.42 -7.40 -4.34
CA SER A 62 -3.26 -7.65 -2.91
C SER A 62 -2.31 -6.64 -2.25
N ASN A 63 -2.49 -6.45 -0.94
CA ASN A 63 -1.54 -5.64 -0.17
C ASN A 63 -0.22 -6.40 -0.02
N PRO A 64 0.93 -5.77 -0.27
CA PRO A 64 2.22 -6.44 -0.16
C PRO A 64 2.47 -6.87 1.28
N LEU A 65 2.76 -8.15 1.46
CA LEU A 65 3.27 -8.69 2.71
C LEU A 65 4.80 -8.59 2.71
N PRO A 66 5.42 -8.24 3.85
CA PRO A 66 6.87 -8.26 3.94
C PRO A 66 7.36 -9.71 3.78
N HIS A 67 8.03 -10.00 2.67
CA HIS A 67 8.67 -11.28 2.44
C HIS A 67 10.18 -11.11 2.69
N ARG A 68 10.79 -12.11 3.33
CA ARG A 68 12.23 -12.17 3.56
C ARG A 68 12.72 -13.53 3.11
N THR A 69 13.71 -13.52 2.22
CA THR A 69 14.43 -14.74 1.85
C THR A 69 15.54 -14.95 2.86
N ILE A 70 15.48 -16.05 3.62
CA ILE A 70 16.54 -16.46 4.54
C ILE A 70 17.39 -17.50 3.81
N GLN A 71 18.65 -17.15 3.52
CA GLN A 71 19.63 -18.14 3.10
C GLN A 71 20.25 -18.76 4.35
N ILE A 72 19.95 -20.04 4.58
CA ILE A 72 20.49 -20.80 5.70
C ILE A 72 21.72 -21.54 5.19
N GLU A 73 22.90 -20.98 5.47
CA GLU A 73 24.16 -21.68 5.27
C GLU A 73 24.39 -22.60 6.48
N SER A 74 23.99 -23.87 6.39
CA SER A 74 24.49 -24.87 7.33
C SER A 74 24.66 -26.24 6.69
N ALA A 75 25.91 -26.72 6.74
CA ALA A 75 26.43 -28.10 6.70
C ALA A 75 27.71 -28.27 5.85
N SER A 76 28.15 -27.25 5.09
CA SER A 76 29.39 -27.35 4.29
C SER A 76 30.66 -27.34 5.15
N GLU A 77 30.63 -26.76 6.35
CA GLU A 77 31.81 -26.63 7.21
C GLU A 77 32.16 -27.93 7.99
N LEU A 78 31.18 -28.80 8.27
CA LEU A 78 31.43 -30.04 9.04
C LEU A 78 32.05 -31.17 8.19
N SER A 79 31.95 -31.10 6.85
CA SER A 79 32.60 -32.10 5.98
C SER A 79 34.11 -31.91 5.86
N ASN A 80 34.60 -30.68 6.05
CA ASN A 80 36.02 -30.32 5.91
C ASN A 80 36.86 -30.59 7.17
N LEU A 81 36.24 -30.90 8.32
CA LEU A 81 36.94 -31.23 9.56
C LEU A 81 37.29 -32.73 9.70
N ASN A 82 36.67 -33.61 8.91
CA ASN A 82 36.94 -35.06 8.95
C ASN A 82 38.09 -35.53 8.03
N GLY A 83 38.78 -34.61 7.34
CA GLY A 83 39.85 -34.92 6.39
C GLY A 83 41.29 -34.82 6.93
N ARG A 84 41.49 -34.50 8.21
CA ARG A 84 42.84 -34.50 8.83
C ARG A 84 43.10 -35.81 9.58
N LYS A 85 43.48 -36.86 8.85
CA LYS A 85 44.23 -37.99 9.38
C LYS A 85 45.40 -38.31 8.45
#